data_AF-C4Z0E2-F1
#
_entry.id   AF-C4Z0E2-F1
#
_cell.length_a   1.000
_cell.length_b   1.000
_cell.length_c   1.000
_cell.angle_alpha   90.00
_cell.angle_beta   90.00
_cell.angle_gamma   90.00
#
_symmetry.space_group_name_H-M   'P 1'
#
loop_
_entity.id
_entity.type
_entity.pdbx_description
1 polymer ?
#
loop_
_entity_poly.entity_id
_entity_poly.type
_entity_poly.pdbx_seq_one_letter_code
_entity_poly.pdbx_strand_id
1 'polypeptide(L)'
;MAYMIFKFVAGIMERIVEQNLLYDFYGELLNDHQKKIYEDAIYNDLSLSEIADEYGISRQGVHDLIKRVTKTLDGYEAKLHLIQKFLETKDKVSKIDSLVDDYMESQDISDIHEIKKLSNEILEEF
;
A
#
# COMPACT_ATOMS: atom_id res chain seq x y z
N MET A 1 -6.64 -16.37 -24.82
CA MET A 1 -6.76 -16.86 -23.44
C MET A 1 -5.60 -16.39 -22.54
N ALA A 2 -4.33 -16.61 -22.91
CA ALA A 2 -3.18 -16.24 -22.06
C ALA A 2 -3.11 -14.76 -21.64
N TYR A 3 -3.41 -13.82 -22.55
CA TYR A 3 -3.45 -12.37 -22.25
C TYR A 3 -4.50 -11.99 -21.19
N MET A 4 -5.65 -12.67 -21.23
CA MET A 4 -6.76 -12.44 -20.30
C MET A 4 -6.42 -12.98 -18.90
N ILE A 5 -5.76 -14.14 -18.85
CA ILE A 5 -5.23 -14.74 -17.61
C ILE A 5 -4.14 -13.83 -17.02
N PHE A 6 -3.23 -13.30 -17.84
CA PHE A 6 -2.18 -12.41 -17.39
C PHE A 6 -2.73 -11.10 -16.80
N LYS A 7 -3.71 -10.45 -17.46
CA LYS A 7 -4.38 -9.26 -16.90
C LYS A 7 -5.13 -9.55 -15.60
N PHE A 8 -5.76 -10.72 -15.50
CA PHE A 8 -6.47 -11.13 -14.29
C PHE A 8 -5.50 -11.36 -13.12
N VAL A 9 -4.40 -12.05 -13.37
CA VAL A 9 -3.35 -12.30 -12.37
C VAL A 9 -2.63 -11.01 -11.98
N ALA A 10 -2.34 -10.12 -12.92
CA ALA A 10 -1.76 -8.80 -12.65
C ALA A 10 -2.70 -7.93 -11.78
N GLY A 11 -4.00 -7.91 -12.10
CA GLY A 11 -4.98 -7.17 -11.29
C GLY A 11 -5.21 -7.78 -9.91
N ILE A 12 -5.04 -9.10 -9.73
CA ILE A 12 -5.05 -9.74 -8.41
C ILE A 12 -3.80 -9.35 -7.62
N MET A 13 -2.63 -9.35 -8.26
CA MET A 13 -1.37 -9.01 -7.62
C MET A 13 -1.35 -7.54 -7.19
N GLU A 14 -1.81 -6.63 -8.04
CA GLU A 14 -1.96 -5.20 -7.69
C GLU A 14 -2.87 -5.02 -6.46
N ARG A 15 -3.99 -5.75 -6.40
CA ARG A 15 -4.90 -5.69 -5.25
C ARG A 15 -4.29 -6.27 -3.98
N ILE A 16 -3.54 -7.37 -4.04
CA ILE A 16 -2.88 -7.95 -2.86
C ILE A 16 -1.83 -6.97 -2.32
N VAL A 17 -1.02 -6.39 -3.21
CA VAL A 17 -0.01 -5.38 -2.84
C VAL A 17 -0.67 -4.14 -2.25
N GLU A 18 -1.78 -3.67 -2.84
CA GLU A 18 -2.56 -2.54 -2.34
C GLU A 18 -3.14 -2.81 -0.94
N GLN A 19 -3.69 -4.01 -0.70
CA GLN A 19 -4.26 -4.37 0.60
C GLN A 19 -3.20 -4.49 1.70
N ASN A 20 -2.02 -5.05 1.39
CA ASN A 20 -0.91 -5.09 2.35
C ASN A 20 -0.45 -3.67 2.70
N LEU A 21 -0.30 -2.79 1.71
CA LEU A 21 0.11 -1.41 1.95
C LEU A 21 -0.93 -0.63 2.76
N LEU A 22 -2.22 -0.86 2.49
CA LEU A 22 -3.32 -0.33 3.31
C LEU A 22 -3.26 -0.81 4.75
N TYR A 23 -2.97 -2.09 4.98
CA TYR A 23 -2.82 -2.62 6.32
C TYR A 23 -1.58 -2.07 7.03
N ASP A 24 -0.46 -1.92 6.36
CA ASP A 24 0.77 -1.38 6.95
C ASP A 24 0.58 0.08 7.44
N PHE A 25 -0.19 0.87 6.71
CA PHE A 25 -0.45 2.27 7.05
C PHE A 25 -1.59 2.45 8.07
N TYR A 26 -2.63 1.62 8.00
CA TYR A 26 -3.88 1.85 8.72
C TYR A 26 -4.34 0.70 9.63
N GLY A 27 -3.64 -0.43 9.62
CA GLY A 27 -3.97 -1.62 10.40
C GLY A 27 -4.03 -1.33 11.89
N GLU A 28 -3.17 -0.44 12.38
CA GLU A 28 -3.17 0.03 13.78
C GLU A 28 -4.46 0.72 14.24
N LEU A 29 -5.31 1.17 13.31
CA LEU A 29 -6.62 1.78 13.61
C LEU A 29 -7.74 0.75 13.76
N LEU A 30 -7.46 -0.53 13.47
CA LEU A 30 -8.40 -1.63 13.67
C LEU A 30 -8.37 -2.10 15.13
N ASN A 31 -9.46 -2.71 15.59
CA ASN A 31 -9.43 -3.39 16.88
C ASN A 31 -8.67 -4.73 16.80
N ASP A 32 -8.22 -5.24 17.94
CA ASP A 32 -7.41 -6.47 18.03
C ASP A 32 -8.06 -7.69 17.36
N HIS A 33 -9.38 -7.82 17.45
CA HIS A 33 -10.10 -8.93 16.83
C HIS A 33 -10.08 -8.84 15.31
N GLN A 34 -10.23 -7.64 14.76
CA GLN A 34 -10.15 -7.38 13.33
C GLN A 34 -8.75 -7.60 12.78
N LYS A 35 -7.72 -7.09 13.48
CA LYS A 35 -6.31 -7.26 13.09
C LYS A 35 -5.98 -8.74 12.95
N LYS A 36 -6.19 -9.52 14.00
CA LYS A 36 -5.86 -10.95 14.04
C LYS A 36 -6.50 -11.74 12.90
N ILE A 37 -7.82 -11.59 12.72
CA ILE A 37 -8.54 -12.29 11.64
C ILE A 37 -8.05 -11.86 10.25
N TYR A 38 -7.73 -10.58 10.07
CA TYR A 38 -7.24 -10.08 8.79
C TYR A 38 -5.82 -10.57 8.52
N GLU A 39 -4.94 -10.54 9.53
CA GLU A 39 -3.57 -11.05 9.42
C GLU A 39 -3.53 -12.54 9.11
N ASP A 40 -4.39 -13.32 9.76
CA ASP A 40 -4.49 -14.75 9.50
C ASP A 40 -4.92 -15.06 8.06
N ALA A 41 -5.82 -14.26 7.52
CA ALA A 41 -6.31 -14.43 6.15
C ALA A 41 -5.34 -13.92 5.07
N ILE A 42 -4.57 -12.86 5.35
CA ILE A 42 -3.79 -12.13 4.35
C ILE A 42 -2.29 -12.42 4.43
N TYR A 43 -1.75 -12.67 5.63
CA TYR A 43 -0.32 -12.91 5.86
C TYR A 43 0.00 -14.36 6.24
N ASN A 44 -0.88 -15.05 6.96
CA ASN A 44 -0.64 -16.44 7.39
C ASN A 44 -1.25 -17.49 6.45
N ASP A 45 -1.88 -17.05 5.36
CA ASP A 45 -2.53 -17.91 4.34
C ASP A 45 -3.55 -18.92 4.93
N LEU A 46 -4.14 -18.61 6.10
CA LEU A 46 -5.17 -19.46 6.68
C LEU A 46 -6.45 -19.40 5.85
N SER A 47 -7.07 -20.56 5.63
CA SER A 47 -8.36 -20.62 4.97
C SER A 47 -9.45 -20.03 5.86
N LEU A 48 -10.52 -19.51 5.22
CA LEU A 48 -11.68 -18.98 5.96
C LEU A 48 -12.32 -20.00 6.92
N SER A 49 -12.13 -21.30 6.67
CA SER A 49 -12.62 -22.36 7.57
C SER A 49 -11.71 -22.52 8.78
N GLU A 50 -10.38 -22.50 8.60
CA GLU A 50 -9.42 -22.57 9.72
C GLU A 50 -9.59 -21.37 10.65
N ILE A 51 -9.76 -20.17 10.09
CA ILE A 51 -10.03 -18.96 10.87
C ILE A 51 -11.39 -19.04 11.56
N ALA A 52 -12.42 -19.57 10.89
CA ALA A 52 -13.74 -19.75 11.51
C ALA A 52 -13.66 -20.65 12.75
N ASP A 53 -12.95 -21.76 12.63
CA ASP A 53 -12.74 -22.72 13.71
C ASP A 53 -11.91 -22.13 14.85
N GLU A 54 -10.84 -21.39 14.54
CA GLU A 54 -9.95 -20.75 15.52
C GLU A 54 -10.66 -19.66 16.35
N TYR A 55 -11.45 -18.80 15.69
CA TYR A 55 -12.10 -17.66 16.33
C TYR A 55 -13.54 -17.94 16.77
N GLY A 56 -14.05 -19.16 16.57
CA GLY A 56 -15.40 -19.56 16.97
C GLY A 56 -16.51 -18.78 16.24
N ILE A 57 -16.26 -18.37 15.00
CA ILE A 57 -17.23 -17.64 14.15
C ILE A 57 -17.57 -18.46 12.91
N SER A 58 -18.62 -18.07 12.17
CA SER A 58 -18.92 -18.77 10.93
C SER A 58 -17.93 -18.38 9.82
N ARG A 59 -17.70 -19.29 8.86
CA ARG A 59 -16.94 -19.00 7.63
C ARG A 59 -17.47 -17.74 6.91
N GLN A 60 -18.79 -17.54 6.92
CA GLN A 60 -19.40 -16.32 6.37
C GLN A 60 -19.05 -15.09 7.21
N GLY A 61 -19.01 -15.23 8.53
CA GLY A 61 -18.56 -14.19 9.45
C GLY A 61 -17.13 -13.74 9.20
N VAL A 62 -16.21 -14.68 8.94
CA VAL A 62 -14.82 -14.39 8.54
C VAL A 62 -14.80 -13.59 7.24
N HIS A 63 -15.47 -14.08 6.20
CA HIS A 63 -15.56 -13.41 4.89
C HIS A 63 -16.10 -11.97 5.01
N ASP A 64 -17.19 -11.79 5.76
CA ASP A 64 -17.80 -10.48 5.95
C ASP A 64 -16.93 -9.55 6.79
N LEU A 65 -16.16 -10.08 7.74
CA LEU A 65 -15.21 -9.29 8.51
C LEU A 65 -14.08 -8.78 7.62
N ILE A 66 -13.43 -9.64 6.84
CA ILE A 66 -12.35 -9.23 5.92
C ILE A 66 -12.85 -8.14 4.98
N LYS A 67 -14.04 -8.34 4.38
CA LYS A 67 -14.64 -7.34 3.49
C LYS A 67 -14.90 -5.99 4.18
N ARG A 68 -15.35 -6.00 5.44
CA ARG A 68 -15.54 -4.77 6.22
C ARG A 68 -14.22 -4.09 6.55
N VAL A 69 -13.20 -4.86 6.95
CA VAL A 69 -11.87 -4.33 7.25
C VAL A 69 -11.27 -3.68 6.02
N THR A 70 -11.24 -4.36 4.87
CA THR A 70 -10.79 -3.76 3.59
C THR A 70 -11.47 -2.43 3.32
N LYS A 71 -12.81 -2.39 3.39
CA LYS A 71 -13.56 -1.15 3.16
C LYS A 71 -13.21 -0.04 4.16
N THR A 72 -12.92 -0.41 5.42
CA THR A 72 -12.48 0.54 6.44
C THR A 72 -11.11 1.12 6.11
N LEU A 73 -10.14 0.28 5.71
CA LEU A 73 -8.79 0.73 5.32
C LEU A 73 -8.84 1.61 4.06
N ASP A 74 -9.59 1.20 3.03
CA ASP A 74 -9.84 2.03 1.83
C ASP A 74 -10.43 3.40 2.22
N GLY A 75 -11.34 3.40 3.20
CA GLY A 75 -11.98 4.60 3.71
C GLY A 75 -11.05 5.52 4.50
N TYR A 76 -9.98 4.99 5.09
CA TYR A 76 -8.92 5.78 5.70
C TYR A 76 -8.04 6.42 4.63
N GLU A 77 -7.61 5.66 3.62
CA GLU A 77 -6.82 6.22 2.51
C GLU A 77 -7.59 7.32 1.77
N ALA A 78 -8.86 7.10 1.46
CA ALA A 78 -9.70 8.10 0.79
C ALA A 78 -9.88 9.42 1.57
N LYS A 79 -9.55 9.44 2.87
CA LYS A 79 -9.64 10.64 3.72
C LYS A 79 -8.28 11.24 4.05
N LEU A 80 -7.27 10.39 4.23
CA LEU A 80 -5.97 10.78 4.78
C LEU A 80 -4.89 10.86 3.70
N HIS A 81 -5.04 10.12 2.59
CA HIS A 81 -4.13 10.11 1.45
C HIS A 81 -2.67 9.78 1.82
N LEU A 82 -2.43 9.01 2.90
CA LEU A 82 -1.07 8.78 3.39
C LEU A 82 -0.26 7.91 2.44
N ILE A 83 -0.89 6.90 1.83
CA ILE A 83 -0.20 6.03 0.86
C ILE A 83 0.10 6.84 -0.40
N GLN A 84 -0.87 7.59 -0.90
CA GLN A 84 -0.66 8.48 -2.04
C GLN A 84 0.52 9.43 -1.80
N LYS A 85 0.52 10.17 -0.69
CA LYS A 85 1.61 11.10 -0.33
C LYS A 85 2.96 10.39 -0.18
N PHE A 86 2.95 9.18 0.40
CA PHE A 86 4.16 8.38 0.54
C PHE A 86 4.75 7.98 -0.83
N LEU A 87 3.91 7.54 -1.77
CA LEU A 87 4.34 7.18 -3.12
C LEU A 87 4.83 8.41 -3.90
N GLU A 88 4.12 9.53 -3.82
CA GLU A 88 4.53 10.80 -4.44
C GLU A 88 5.89 11.27 -3.88
N THR A 89 6.08 11.18 -2.57
CA THR A 89 7.37 11.51 -1.92
C THR A 89 8.47 10.57 -2.41
N LYS A 90 8.19 9.27 -2.48
CA LYS A 90 9.15 8.26 -2.94
C LYS A 90 9.58 8.53 -4.38
N ASP A 91 8.65 8.87 -5.26
CA ASP A 91 8.94 9.21 -6.66
C ASP A 91 9.83 10.46 -6.77
N LYS A 92 9.53 11.51 -5.98
CA LYS A 92 10.38 12.71 -5.93
C LYS A 92 11.79 12.38 -5.45
N VAL A 93 11.94 11.55 -4.41
CA VAL A 93 13.25 11.11 -3.90
C VAL A 93 14.01 10.29 -4.95
N SER A 94 13.34 9.36 -5.64
CA SER A 94 13.96 8.61 -6.74
C SER A 94 14.39 9.53 -7.88
N LYS A 95 13.64 10.59 -8.17
CA LYS A 95 14.04 11.56 -9.18
C LYS A 95 15.24 12.39 -8.74
N ILE A 96 15.32 12.77 -7.46
CA ILE A 96 16.51 13.43 -6.89
C ILE A 96 17.73 12.54 -7.07
N ASP A 97 17.63 11.25 -6.75
CA ASP A 97 18.72 10.28 -6.89
C ASP A 97 19.25 10.22 -8.33
N SER A 98 18.35 10.09 -9.31
CA SER A 98 18.74 10.13 -10.73
C SER A 98 19.36 11.47 -11.16
N LEU A 99 18.86 12.60 -10.66
CA LEU A 99 19.44 13.92 -10.96
C LEU A 99 20.84 14.08 -10.38
N VAL A 100 21.16 13.42 -9.27
CA VAL A 100 22.51 13.42 -8.71
C VAL A 100 23.45 12.64 -9.64
N ASP A 101 23.04 11.47 -10.12
CA ASP A 101 23.82 10.70 -11.09
C ASP A 101 24.03 11.48 -12.39
N ASP A 102 22.97 12.08 -12.93
CA ASP A 102 23.00 12.91 -14.14
C ASP A 102 23.98 14.10 -13.94
N TYR A 103 23.94 14.76 -12.79
CA TYR A 103 24.85 15.86 -12.45
C TYR A 103 26.31 15.39 -12.34
N MET A 104 26.56 14.22 -11.78
CA MET A 104 27.92 13.68 -11.66
C MET A 104 28.56 13.47 -13.03
N GLU A 105 27.77 13.13 -14.05
CA GLU A 105 28.22 12.96 -15.43
C GLU A 105 28.28 14.29 -16.21
N SER A 106 27.23 15.10 -16.11
CA SER A 106 27.01 16.29 -16.95
C SER A 106 27.67 17.57 -16.38
N GLN A 107 27.81 17.64 -15.05
CA GLN A 107 28.12 18.85 -14.29
C GLN A 107 27.15 20.02 -14.55
N ASP A 108 25.92 19.73 -15.01
CA ASP A 108 24.91 20.75 -15.31
C ASP A 108 24.26 21.27 -14.02
N ILE A 109 24.48 22.56 -13.73
CA ILE A 109 23.90 23.25 -12.57
C ILE A 109 22.36 23.25 -12.61
N SER A 110 21.73 23.03 -13.77
CA SER A 110 20.27 22.90 -13.87
C SER A 110 19.73 21.74 -13.02
N ASP A 111 20.47 20.63 -12.90
CA ASP A 111 20.10 19.47 -12.08
C ASP A 111 20.05 19.82 -10.60
N ILE A 112 21.01 20.62 -10.12
CA ILE A 112 21.04 21.11 -8.72
C ILE A 112 19.83 22.00 -8.42
N HIS A 113 19.38 22.82 -9.37
CA HIS A 113 18.18 23.62 -9.20
C HIS A 113 16.93 22.76 -9.09
N GLU A 114 16.80 21.71 -9.92
CA GLU A 114 15.65 20.81 -9.87
C GLU A 114 15.67 19.97 -8.59
N ILE A 115 16.83 19.49 -8.14
CA ILE A 115 16.99 18.81 -6.83
C ILE A 115 16.48 19.71 -5.70
N LYS A 116 16.90 20.99 -5.67
CA LYS A 116 16.46 21.94 -4.64
C LYS A 116 14.95 22.17 -4.68
N LYS A 117 14.38 22.26 -5.88
CA LYS A 117 12.93 22.42 -6.08
C LYS A 117 12.17 21.20 -5.56
N LEU A 118 12.53 19.99 -5.98
CA LEU A 118 11.91 18.75 -5.51
C LEU A 118 12.03 18.58 -3.99
N SER A 119 13.19 18.94 -3.42
CA SER A 119 13.38 18.92 -1.96
C SER A 119 12.43 19.88 -1.23
N ASN A 120 12.12 21.05 -1.80
CA ASN A 120 11.17 21.98 -1.21
C ASN A 120 9.73 21.48 -1.35
N GLU A 121 9.37 20.93 -2.51
CA GLU A 121 8.03 20.34 -2.74
C GLU A 121 7.73 19.22 -1.73
N ILE A 122 8.71 18.36 -1.45
CA ILE A 122 8.56 17.33 -0.39
C ILE A 122 8.25 17.98 0.96
N LEU A 123 8.93 19.07 1.32
CA LEU A 123 8.71 19.75 2.61
C LEU A 123 7.37 20.49 2.71
N GLU A 124 6.81 20.94 1.59
CA GLU A 124 5.52 21.65 1.55
C GLU A 124 4.30 20.71 1.64
N GLU A 125 4.48 19.41 1.38
CA GLU A 125 3.39 18.41 1.37
C GLU A 125 3.07 17.78 2.74
N PHE A 126 3.89 18.06 3.75
CA PHE A 126 3.74 17.64 5.16
C PHE A 126 3.30 18.81 6.06
#